data_AF-A0A255TX49-F1
#
_entry.id   AF-A0A255TX49-F1
#
_cell.length_a   1.000
_cell.length_b   1.000
_cell.length_c   1.000
_cell.angle_alpha   90.00
_cell.angle_beta   90.00
_cell.angle_gamma   90.00
#
_symmetry.space_group_name_H-M   'P 1'
#
loop_
_entity.id
_entity.type
_entity.pdbx_description
1 polymer ?
#
loop_
_entity_poly.entity_id
_entity_poly.type
_entity_poly.pdbx_seq_one_letter_code
_entity_poly.pdbx_strand_id
1 'polypeptide(L)' 'MTTISLTYNEKNKLAKKTIDFLLSLGVFKVEAYESNKKKKTLKAIKDAKEKRNVTVCDTFEDYLKAVSE' A
#
# COMPACT_ATOMS: atom_id res chain seq x y z
N MET A 1 -26.09 -2.03 16.25
CA MET A 1 -25.47 -0.83 15.64
C MET A 1 -25.16 -1.19 14.20
N THR A 2 -25.74 -0.47 13.24
CA THR A 2 -25.52 -0.73 11.81
C THR A 2 -24.32 0.09 11.35
N THR A 3 -23.25 -0.56 10.90
CA THR A 3 -22.05 0.10 10.38
C THR A 3 -22.21 0.31 8.88
N ILE A 4 -22.01 1.55 8.41
CA ILE A 4 -21.98 1.88 6.98
C ILE A 4 -20.52 2.06 6.57
N SER A 5 -20.04 1.21 5.66
CA SER A 5 -18.70 1.31 5.09
C SER A 5 -18.74 1.99 3.73
N LEU A 6 -17.92 3.04 3.56
CA LEU A 6 -17.76 3.74 2.30
C LEU A 6 -16.40 3.38 1.70
N THR A 7 -16.38 2.85 0.48
CA THR A 7 -15.15 2.59 -0.27
C THR A 7 -15.08 3.55 -1.45
N TYR A 8 -13.92 4.19 -1.63
CA TYR A 8 -13.71 5.10 -2.75
C TYR A 8 -12.32 4.90 -3.36
N ASN A 9 -12.18 5.30 -4.63
CA ASN A 9 -10.90 5.34 -5.30
C ASN A 9 -10.17 6.65 -4.94
N GLU A 10 -9.05 6.56 -4.24
CA GLU A 10 -8.25 7.73 -3.84
C GLU A 10 -7.77 8.60 -5.02
N LYS A 11 -7.65 8.02 -6.22
CA LYS A 11 -7.26 8.76 -7.44
C LYS A 11 -8.38 9.63 -7.98
N ASN A 12 -9.64 9.37 -7.60
CA ASN A 12 -10.77 10.20 -8.01
C ASN A 12 -10.88 11.43 -7.08
N LYS A 13 -10.53 12.59 -7.64
CA LYS A 13 -10.48 13.86 -6.91
C LYS A 13 -11.84 14.30 -6.36
N LEU A 14 -12.93 13.99 -7.05
CA LEU A 14 -14.28 14.31 -6.60
C LEU A 14 -14.65 13.42 -5.40
N ALA A 15 -14.42 12.11 -5.53
CA ALA A 15 -14.69 11.16 -4.45
C ALA A 15 -13.90 11.51 -3.18
N LYS A 16 -12.63 11.89 -3.32
CA LYS A 16 -11.81 12.36 -2.19
C LYS A 16 -12.43 13.58 -1.49
N LYS A 17 -12.81 14.62 -2.24
CA LYS A 17 -13.44 15.83 -1.67
C LYS A 17 -14.76 15.52 -0.95
N THR A 18 -15.57 14.62 -1.51
CA THR A 18 -16.83 14.20 -0.87
C THR A 18 -16.58 13.47 0.45
N ILE A 19 -15.59 12.58 0.49
CA ILE A 19 -15.20 11.90 1.74
C ILE A 19 -14.65 12.89 2.75
N ASP A 20 -13.76 13.81 2.36
CA ASP A 20 -13.21 14.85 3.24
C ASP A 20 -14.33 15.72 3.85
N PHE A 21 -15.34 16.08 3.05
CA PHE A 21 -16.53 16.80 3.53
C PHE A 21 -17.32 15.96 4.55
N LEU A 22 -17.62 14.70 4.25
CA LEU A 22 -18.36 13.83 5.18
C LEU A 22 -17.63 13.61 6.51
N LEU A 23 -16.30 13.55 6.48
CA LEU A 23 -15.46 13.47 7.68
C LEU A 23 -15.47 14.78 8.48
N SER A 24 -15.49 15.92 7.79
CA SER A 24 -15.58 17.25 8.44
C SER A 24 -16.89 17.45 9.22
N LEU A 25 -17.96 16.75 8.84
CA LEU A 25 -19.24 16.77 9.57
C LEU A 25 -19.19 15.98 10.88
N GLY A 26 -18.13 15.20 11.14
CA GLY A 26 -17.96 14.42 12.37
C GLY A 26 -18.89 13.22 12.51
N VAL A 27 -19.68 12.90 11.47
CA VAL A 27 -20.65 11.79 11.47
C VAL A 27 -19.96 10.43 11.28
N PHE A 28 -18.80 10.43 10.62
CA PHE A 28 -18.04 9.23 10.29
C PHE A 28 -16.65 9.26 10.95
N LYS A 29 -16.19 8.10 11.42
CA LYS A 29 -14.80 7.91 11.86
C LYS A 29 -14.03 7.19 10.77
N VAL A 30 -12.85 7.70 10.44
CA VAL A 30 -11.94 7.00 9.53
C VAL A 30 -11.31 5.85 10.29
N GLU A 31 -11.72 4.63 9.98
CA GLU A 31 -10.88 3.47 10.25
C GLU A 31 -9.84 3.43 9.14
N ALA A 32 -8.63 3.91 9.45
CA ALA A 32 -7.54 3.91 8.50
C ALA A 32 -7.26 2.47 8.07
N TYR A 33 -7.59 2.14 6.82
CA TYR A 33 -7.17 0.89 6.21
C TYR A 33 -5.66 0.98 5.99
N GLU A 34 -4.87 0.55 6.99
CA GLU A 34 -3.46 0.28 6.79
C GLU A 34 -3.33 -0.83 5.76
N SER A 35 -3.22 -0.42 4.50
CA SER A 35 -2.84 -1.30 3.40
C SER A 35 -1.50 -1.93 3.74
N ASN A 36 -1.54 -3.15 4.28
CA ASN A 36 -0.37 -3.98 4.53
C ASN A 36 0.50 -4.11 3.28
N LYS A 37 -0.10 -4.00 2.08
CA LYS A 37 0.61 -3.96 0.79
C LYS A 37 1.51 -2.72 0.67
N LYS A 38 1.02 -1.52 1.00
CA LYS A 38 1.82 -0.28 0.97
C LYS A 38 3.02 -0.36 1.92
N LYS A 39 2.81 -0.92 3.12
CA LYS A 39 3.88 -1.15 4.12
C LYS A 39 4.92 -2.15 3.63
N LYS A 40 4.51 -3.26 3.00
CA LYS A 40 5.40 -4.25 2.40
C LYS A 40 6.23 -3.65 1.24
N THR A 41 5.60 -2.88 0.36
CA THR A 41 6.31 -2.20 -0.74
C THR A 41 7.34 -1.20 -0.22
N LEU A 42 6.97 -0.37 0.76
CA LEU A 42 7.90 0.59 1.36
C LEU A 42 9.07 -0.12 2.05
N LYS A 43 8.81 -1.25 2.73
CA LYS A 43 9.86 -2.08 3.32
C LYS A 43 10.79 -2.65 2.25
N ALA A 44 10.27 -3.23 1.17
CA ALA A 44 11.08 -3.77 0.07
C ALA A 44 11.98 -2.70 -0.58
N ILE A 45 11.50 -1.47 -0.74
CA ILE A 45 12.31 -0.35 -1.25
C ILE A 45 13.46 -0.02 -0.28
N LYS A 46 13.19 0.00 1.03
CA LYS A 46 14.20 0.26 2.06
C LYS A 46 15.24 -0.85 2.10
N ASP A 47 14.79 -2.11 2.11
CA ASP A 47 15.61 -3.31 2.09
C ASP A 47 16.55 -3.31 0.87
N ALA A 48 16.04 -2.96 -0.32
CA ALA A 48 16.83 -2.80 -1.54
C ALA A 48 17.91 -1.70 -1.42
N LYS A 49 17.56 -0.53 -0.86
CA LYS A 49 18.53 0.58 -0.66
C LYS A 49 19.63 0.23 0.34
N GLU A 50 19.28 -0.46 1.41
CA GLU A 50 20.21 -0.84 2.48
C GLU A 50 20.96 -2.15 2.17
N LYS A 51 20.69 -2.79 1.01
CA LYS A 51 21.21 -4.12 0.64
C LYS A 51 20.93 -5.18 1.72
N ARG A 52 19.79 -5.09 2.38
CA ARG A 52 19.31 -6.06 3.38
C ARG A 52 18.23 -6.93 2.76
N ASN A 53 18.27 -8.25 2.93
CA ASN A 53 17.30 -9.18 2.34
C ASN A 53 17.12 -9.02 0.82
N VAL A 54 18.23 -8.82 0.10
CA VAL A 54 18.23 -8.70 -1.36
C VAL A 54 19.23 -9.69 -1.92
N THR A 55 18.81 -10.45 -2.94
CA THR A 55 19.72 -11.28 -3.73
C THR A 55 20.21 -10.47 -4.91
N VAL A 56 21.52 -10.23 -4.99
CA VAL A 56 22.15 -9.59 -6.14
C VAL A 56 22.54 -10.69 -7.12
N CYS A 57 22.14 -10.54 -8.37
CA CYS A 57 22.48 -11.46 -9.45
C CYS A 57 23.30 -10.69 -10.48
N ASP A 58 24.47 -11.20 -10.85
CA ASP A 58 25.35 -10.56 -11.82
C ASP A 58 24.96 -10.92 -13.26
N THR A 59 24.34 -12.08 -13.45
CA THR A 59 23.86 -12.56 -14.74
C THR A 59 22.37 -12.91 -14.73
N PHE A 60 21.78 -12.98 -15.92
CA PHE A 60 20.41 -13.42 -16.08
C PHE A 60 20.22 -14.90 -15.69
N GLU A 61 21.24 -15.73 -15.89
CA GLU A 61 21.21 -17.14 -15.46
C GLU A 61 21.19 -17.28 -13.94
N ASP A 62 21.93 -16.43 -13.22
CA ASP A 62 21.89 -16.39 -11.75
C ASP A 62 20.52 -15.97 -11.23
N TYR A 63 19.88 -15.00 -11.91
CA TYR A 63 18.51 -14.61 -11.61
C TYR A 63 17.54 -15.78 -11.81
N LEU A 64 17.62 -16.49 -12.92
CA LEU A 64 16.76 -17.64 -13.18
C LEU A 64 16.93 -18.71 -12.11
N LYS A 65 18.17 -19.03 -11.70
CA LYS A 65 18.44 -19.98 -10.60
C LYS A 65 17.86 -19.49 -9.26
N ALA A 66 18.00 -18.20 -8.95
CA ALA A 66 17.53 -17.64 -7.68
C ALA A 66 16.00 -17.61 -7.54
N VAL A 67 15.25 -17.63 -8.65
CA VAL A 67 13.78 -17.57 -8.66
C VAL A 67 13.12 -18.94 -8.92
N SER A 68 13.89 -19.94 -9.35
CA SER A 68 13.37 -21.27 -9.73
C SER A 68 13.17 -22.24 -8.56
N GLU A 69 12.68 -21.78 -7.40
CA GLU A 69 12.22 -22.66 -6.31
C GLU A 69 11.09 -23.61 -6.75
#